data_AF-A0A9P7JGW5-F1
#
_entry.id   AF-A0A9P7JGW5-F1
#
_cell.length_a   1.000
_cell.length_b   1.000
_cell.length_c   1.000
_cell.angle_alpha   90.00
_cell.angle_beta   90.00
_cell.angle_gamma   90.00
#
_symmetry.space_group_name_H-M   'P 1'
#
loop_
_entity.id
_entity.type
_entity.pdbx_description
1 polymer ?
#
loop_
_entity_poly.entity_id
_entity_poly.type
_entity_poly.pdbx_seq_one_letter_code
_entity_poly.pdbx_strand_id
1 'polypeptide(L)'
;MIGSVGSFKSCHPVLHLVAKCVLFWKEPGKGCYQFSTEDELAKTLGEANCLYWGAVLMGMAYTFVNQMLMTGKVRKDVKKLVPHLQLVHVAPVIPVDIDDSDSCANYLIKERISGTFVKYINNNSAVPAHSLDSKEAEIRLFLCPMQHIQYCLSNEMVYLSDFQG
;
A
#
# COMPACT_ATOMS: atom_id res chain seq x y z
N MET A 1 11.90 1.72 -23.78
CA MET A 1 11.48 2.88 -22.95
C MET A 1 10.54 2.35 -21.89
N ILE A 2 10.91 2.44 -20.61
CA ILE A 2 10.07 1.97 -19.51
C ILE A 2 9.12 3.13 -19.17
N GLY A 3 7.87 3.03 -19.60
CA GLY A 3 6.82 3.98 -19.22
C GLY A 3 6.55 3.93 -17.72
N SER A 4 6.07 5.03 -17.15
CA SER A 4 5.65 5.07 -15.74
C SER A 4 4.30 4.36 -15.60
N VAL A 5 4.15 3.51 -14.59
CA VAL A 5 2.87 2.86 -14.29
C VAL A 5 1.93 3.87 -13.64
N GLY A 6 0.69 3.91 -14.10
CA GLY A 6 -0.40 4.75 -13.59
C GLY A 6 -1.50 3.90 -12.97
N SER A 7 -2.43 4.55 -12.26
CA SER A 7 -3.60 3.88 -11.70
C SER A 7 -4.84 4.74 -11.93
N PHE A 8 -5.88 4.13 -12.47
CA PHE A 8 -7.23 4.69 -12.42
C PHE A 8 -8.00 3.97 -11.32
N LYS A 9 -8.69 4.73 -10.47
CA LYS A 9 -9.52 4.21 -9.38
C LYS A 9 -10.97 4.60 -9.68
N SER A 10 -11.84 3.61 -9.86
CA SER A 10 -13.29 3.84 -9.85
C SER A 10 -13.84 3.38 -8.50
N CYS A 11 -14.62 4.24 -7.85
CA CYS A 11 -15.22 3.97 -6.55
C CYS A 11 -16.74 3.86 -6.74
N HIS A 12 -17.31 2.68 -6.50
CA HIS A 12 -18.77 2.52 -6.50
C HIS A 12 -19.31 2.84 -5.10
N PRO A 13 -20.26 3.79 -4.94
CA PRO A 13 -20.60 4.38 -3.62
C PRO A 13 -21.31 3.42 -2.65
N VAL A 14 -21.89 2.32 -3.14
CA VAL A 14 -22.70 1.37 -2.34
C VAL A 14 -21.86 0.20 -1.79
N LEU A 15 -20.66 -0.02 -2.33
CA LEU A 15 -19.76 -1.07 -1.88
C LEU A 15 -18.65 -0.45 -1.03
N HIS A 16 -18.28 -1.08 0.09
CA HIS A 16 -17.11 -0.72 0.89
C HIS A 16 -15.78 -1.09 0.20
N LEU A 17 -15.78 -1.11 -1.14
CA LEU A 17 -14.73 -1.60 -1.99
C LEU A 17 -14.41 -0.57 -3.08
N VAL A 18 -13.14 -0.54 -3.48
CA VAL A 18 -12.63 0.30 -4.57
C VAL A 18 -12.02 -0.63 -5.61
N ALA A 19 -12.38 -0.41 -6.88
CA ALA A 19 -11.78 -1.11 -8.00
C ALA A 19 -10.64 -0.26 -8.59
N LYS A 20 -9.48 -0.89 -8.74
CA LYS A 20 -8.31 -0.29 -9.38
C LYS A 20 -7.97 -1.07 -10.65
N CYS A 21 -7.91 -0.35 -11.76
CA CYS A 21 -7.34 -0.83 -13.02
C CYS A 21 -5.86 -0.41 -13.10
N VAL A 22 -4.99 -1.32 -13.56
CA VAL A 22 -3.56 -1.04 -13.75
C VAL A 22 -3.34 -0.54 -15.18
N LEU A 23 -2.81 0.68 -15.29
CA LEU A 23 -2.61 1.35 -16.58
C LEU A 23 -1.15 1.81 -16.70
N PHE A 24 -0.74 2.25 -17.89
CA PHE A 24 0.58 2.87 -18.06
C PHE A 24 0.53 4.21 -18.79
N TRP A 25 1.53 5.02 -18.49
CA TRP A 25 1.82 6.25 -19.19
C TRP A 25 2.90 5.98 -20.23
N LYS A 26 2.58 6.23 -21.50
CA LYS A 26 3.59 6.21 -22.58
C LYS A 26 4.62 7.33 -22.36
N GLU A 27 4.13 8.50 -21.94
CA GLU A 27 4.91 9.66 -21.49
C GLU A 27 4.14 10.40 -20.38
N PRO A 28 4.82 11.01 -19.39
CA PRO A 28 4.16 11.79 -18.35
C PRO A 28 3.27 12.89 -18.94
N GLY A 29 1.99 12.92 -18.56
CA GLY A 29 1.05 13.96 -18.99
C GLY A 29 0.43 13.80 -20.39
N LYS A 30 0.77 12.74 -21.15
CA LYS A 30 0.24 12.51 -22.52
C LYS A 30 -0.87 11.45 -22.62
N GLY A 31 -1.55 11.16 -21.51
CA GLY A 31 -2.66 10.21 -21.46
C GLY A 31 -2.29 8.82 -20.93
N CYS A 32 -3.30 8.14 -20.41
CA CYS A 32 -3.18 6.80 -19.82
C CYS A 32 -3.61 5.75 -20.86
N TYR A 33 -2.82 4.69 -21.01
CA TYR A 33 -3.06 3.63 -21.97
C TYR A 33 -3.27 2.30 -21.23
N GLN A 34 -4.14 1.46 -21.80
CA GLN A 34 -4.36 0.09 -21.35
C GLN A 34 -3.27 -0.82 -21.86
N PHE A 35 -2.93 -1.80 -21.04
CA PHE A 35 -2.08 -2.92 -21.43
C PHE A 35 -2.84 -3.88 -22.36
N SER A 36 -2.12 -4.79 -23.01
CA SER A 36 -2.77 -5.98 -23.54
C SER A 36 -3.39 -6.78 -22.38
N THR A 37 -4.42 -7.58 -22.62
CA THR A 37 -5.08 -8.36 -21.57
C THR A 37 -4.10 -9.23 -20.76
N GLU A 38 -3.15 -9.88 -21.44
CA GLU A 38 -2.13 -10.71 -20.79
C GLU A 38 -1.17 -9.88 -19.93
N ASP A 39 -0.69 -8.75 -20.46
CA ASP A 39 0.19 -7.84 -19.72
C ASP A 39 -0.54 -7.22 -18.52
N GLU A 40 -1.79 -6.82 -18.69
CA GLU A 40 -2.62 -6.22 -17.64
C GLU A 40 -2.77 -7.19 -16.47
N LEU A 41 -3.11 -8.45 -16.75
CA LEU A 41 -3.26 -9.49 -15.73
C LEU A 41 -1.93 -9.73 -15.00
N ALA A 42 -0.82 -9.85 -15.72
CA ALA A 42 0.50 -10.04 -15.12
C ALA A 42 0.88 -8.87 -14.21
N LYS A 43 0.58 -7.62 -14.60
CA LYS A 43 0.84 -6.42 -13.78
C LYS A 43 -0.07 -6.36 -12.55
N THR A 44 -1.36 -6.66 -12.70
CA THR A 44 -2.32 -6.73 -11.61
C THR A 44 -1.92 -7.79 -10.57
N LEU A 45 -1.52 -8.99 -11.02
CA LEU A 45 -0.99 -10.03 -10.13
C LEU A 45 0.32 -9.61 -9.47
N GLY A 46 1.21 -8.91 -10.19
CA GLY A 46 2.43 -8.33 -9.62
C GLY A 46 2.13 -7.35 -8.49
N GLU A 47 1.18 -6.43 -8.68
CA GLU A 47 0.76 -5.50 -7.63
C GLU A 47 0.05 -6.21 -6.47
N ALA A 48 -0.80 -7.20 -6.72
CA ALA A 48 -1.42 -8.02 -5.67
C ALA A 48 -0.36 -8.72 -4.81
N ASN A 49 0.66 -9.31 -5.44
CA ASN A 49 1.80 -9.94 -4.75
C ASN A 49 2.59 -8.92 -3.93
N CYS A 50 2.85 -7.72 -4.45
CA CYS A 50 3.53 -6.67 -3.69
C CYS A 50 2.76 -6.30 -2.41
N LEU A 51 1.43 -6.21 -2.50
CA LEU A 51 0.58 -5.91 -1.34
C LEU A 51 0.52 -7.07 -0.35
N TYR A 52 0.48 -8.32 -0.84
CA TYR A 52 0.58 -9.51 -0.02
C TYR A 52 1.88 -9.54 0.79
N TRP A 53 3.03 -9.35 0.12
CA TRP A 53 4.32 -9.27 0.80
C TRP A 53 4.40 -8.09 1.77
N GLY A 54 3.73 -6.97 1.45
CA GLY A 54 3.62 -5.84 2.37
C GLY A 54 2.86 -6.18 3.64
N ALA A 55 1.76 -6.93 3.55
CA ALA A 55 1.04 -7.39 4.74
C ALA A 55 1.93 -8.31 5.62
N VAL A 56 2.69 -9.21 4.98
CA VAL A 56 3.62 -10.10 5.69
C VAL A 56 4.74 -9.33 6.39
N LEU A 57 5.39 -8.37 5.70
CA LEU A 57 6.46 -7.55 6.28
C LEU A 57 5.97 -6.68 7.45
N MET A 58 4.77 -6.12 7.35
CA MET A 58 4.16 -5.42 8.50
C MET A 58 3.85 -6.38 9.64
N GLY A 59 3.31 -7.57 9.37
CA GLY A 59 3.06 -8.59 10.38
C GLY A 59 4.33 -9.02 11.13
N MET A 60 5.44 -9.19 10.40
CA MET A 60 6.77 -9.47 10.98
C MET A 60 7.23 -8.33 11.90
N ALA A 61 7.13 -7.08 11.44
CA ALA A 61 7.54 -5.92 12.23
C ALA A 61 6.68 -5.78 13.51
N TYR A 62 5.37 -5.96 13.41
CA TYR A 62 4.47 -5.94 14.57
C TYR A 62 4.76 -7.09 15.54
N THR A 63 5.09 -8.28 15.04
CA THR A 63 5.49 -9.40 15.89
C THR A 63 6.72 -9.05 16.72
N PHE A 64 7.74 -8.46 16.10
CA PHE A 64 8.93 -7.97 16.81
C PHE A 64 8.58 -6.90 17.85
N VAL A 65 7.79 -5.88 17.49
CA VAL A 65 7.36 -4.84 18.42
C VAL A 65 6.62 -5.44 19.61
N ASN A 66 5.69 -6.36 19.38
CA ASN A 66 4.93 -7.03 20.43
C ASN A 66 5.84 -7.83 21.37
N GLN A 67 6.79 -8.57 20.83
CA GLN A 67 7.79 -9.28 21.65
C GLN A 67 8.59 -8.32 22.52
N MET A 68 9.05 -7.19 21.96
CA MET A 68 9.77 -6.17 22.71
C MET A 68 8.92 -5.57 23.84
N LEU A 69 7.64 -5.29 23.58
CA LEU A 69 6.70 -4.81 24.60
C LEU A 69 6.46 -5.84 25.71
N MET A 70 6.50 -7.14 25.40
CA MET A 70 6.32 -8.22 26.37
C MET A 70 7.56 -8.42 27.26
N THR A 71 8.76 -8.01 26.84
CA THR A 71 9.97 -8.12 27.67
C THR A 71 9.95 -7.27 28.95
N GLY A 72 9.02 -6.31 29.06
CA GLY A 72 8.96 -5.37 30.18
C GLY A 72 10.08 -4.31 30.19
N LYS A 73 10.98 -4.34 29.20
CA LYS A 73 12.07 -3.36 29.04
C LYS A 73 11.61 -2.04 28.40
N VAL A 74 10.41 -2.02 27.83
CA VAL A 74 9.82 -0.84 27.21
C VAL A 74 8.98 -0.08 28.23
N ARG A 75 9.15 1.24 28.28
CA ARG A 75 8.38 2.09 29.21
C ARG A 75 6.87 2.02 28.91
N LYS A 76 6.04 2.11 29.96
CA LYS A 76 4.57 1.97 29.85
C LYS A 76 3.91 3.06 29.01
N ASP A 77 4.47 4.27 29.01
CA ASP A 77 4.04 5.40 28.16
C ASP A 77 4.20 5.05 26.68
N VAL A 78 5.33 4.46 26.29
CA VAL A 78 5.60 4.04 24.91
C VAL A 78 4.62 2.97 24.43
N LYS A 79 4.23 2.03 25.31
CA LYS A 79 3.25 0.99 24.97
C LYS A 79 1.90 1.57 24.54
N LYS A 80 1.48 2.71 25.10
CA LYS A 80 0.23 3.39 24.73
C LYS A 80 0.31 4.12 23.39
N LEU A 81 1.51 4.36 22.87
CA LEU A 81 1.77 5.11 21.65
C LEU A 81 1.93 4.21 20.41
N VAL A 82 1.81 2.88 20.54
CA VAL A 82 1.94 1.97 19.40
C VAL A 82 0.60 1.91 18.66
N PRO A 83 0.47 2.52 17.46
CA PRO A 83 -0.75 2.43 16.69
C PRO A 83 -0.91 1.03 16.11
N HIS A 84 -2.17 0.61 15.96
CA HIS A 84 -2.51 -0.61 15.23
C HIS A 84 -2.89 -0.24 13.79
N LEU A 85 -1.94 -0.43 12.88
CA LEU A 85 -2.07 -0.14 11.47
C LEU A 85 -2.15 -1.46 10.70
N GLN A 86 -2.94 -1.48 9.63
CA GLN A 86 -3.14 -2.64 8.79
C GLN A 86 -3.12 -2.23 7.32
N LEU A 87 -2.54 -3.06 6.45
CA LEU A 87 -2.72 -2.92 5.01
C LEU A 87 -4.11 -3.41 4.63
N VAL A 88 -4.78 -2.66 3.75
CA VAL A 88 -6.08 -3.06 3.21
C VAL A 88 -6.00 -4.42 2.54
N HIS A 89 -7.06 -5.22 2.71
CA HIS A 89 -7.20 -6.46 1.96
C HIS A 89 -7.40 -6.15 0.49
N VAL A 90 -6.74 -6.94 -0.36
CA VAL A 90 -6.79 -6.81 -1.81
C VAL A 90 -7.00 -8.16 -2.46
N ALA A 91 -7.86 -8.18 -3.49
CA ALA A 91 -8.10 -9.35 -4.31
C ALA A 91 -8.02 -8.97 -5.81
N PRO A 92 -7.29 -9.74 -6.64
CA PRO A 92 -7.42 -9.65 -8.09
C PRO A 92 -8.76 -10.27 -8.51
N VAL A 93 -9.46 -9.61 -9.43
CA VAL A 93 -10.77 -10.02 -9.95
C VAL A 93 -10.75 -9.95 -11.47
N ILE A 94 -11.25 -10.99 -12.11
CA ILE A 94 -11.47 -11.06 -13.55
C ILE A 94 -12.98 -11.05 -13.77
N PRO A 95 -13.55 -10.01 -14.42
CA PRO A 95 -14.97 -9.99 -14.77
C PRO A 95 -15.30 -11.11 -15.75
N VAL A 96 -16.44 -11.76 -15.56
CA VAL A 96 -16.91 -12.90 -16.39
C VAL A 96 -17.65 -12.40 -17.63
N ASP A 97 -18.45 -11.35 -17.47
CA ASP A 97 -19.23 -10.73 -18.55
C ASP A 97 -18.66 -9.34 -18.82
N ILE A 98 -17.75 -9.25 -19.79
CA ILE A 98 -17.15 -7.99 -20.23
C ILE A 98 -17.99 -7.47 -21.39
N ASP A 99 -18.72 -6.37 -21.19
CA ASP A 99 -19.28 -5.60 -22.30
C ASP A 99 -18.12 -4.96 -23.09
N ASP A 100 -18.24 -4.81 -24.41
CA ASP A 100 -17.24 -4.12 -25.26
C ASP A 100 -16.95 -2.67 -24.82
N SER A 101 -17.77 -2.12 -23.93
CA SER A 101 -17.57 -0.78 -23.33
C SER A 101 -16.64 -0.78 -22.11
N ASP A 102 -16.31 -1.96 -21.56
CA ASP A 102 -15.54 -2.06 -20.33
C ASP A 102 -14.05 -1.84 -20.61
N SER A 103 -13.48 -0.87 -19.91
CA SER A 103 -12.14 -0.35 -20.20
C SER A 103 -11.01 -1.12 -19.51
N CYS A 104 -11.28 -2.25 -18.87
CA CYS A 104 -10.25 -2.99 -18.14
C CYS A 104 -10.59 -4.48 -18.11
N ALA A 105 -9.61 -5.33 -18.39
CA ALA A 105 -9.80 -6.77 -18.43
C ALA A 105 -9.71 -7.42 -17.04
N ASN A 106 -9.14 -6.73 -16.05
CA ASN A 106 -9.02 -7.20 -14.68
C ASN A 106 -8.88 -6.04 -13.69
N TYR A 107 -9.27 -6.29 -12.44
CA TYR A 107 -9.27 -5.28 -11.39
C TYR A 107 -8.57 -5.77 -10.13
N LEU A 108 -7.94 -4.85 -9.39
CA LEU A 108 -7.66 -5.02 -7.97
C LEU A 108 -8.80 -4.41 -7.16
N ILE A 109 -9.54 -5.27 -6.47
CA ILE A 109 -10.54 -4.85 -5.51
C ILE A 109 -9.87 -4.66 -4.15
N LYS A 110 -10.05 -3.49 -3.54
CA LYS A 110 -9.46 -3.11 -2.25
C LYS A 110 -10.54 -2.62 -1.30
N GLU A 111 -10.32 -2.74 0.01
CA GLU A 111 -11.16 -2.08 1.00
C GLU A 111 -11.14 -0.56 0.83
N ARG A 112 -12.31 0.07 0.96
CA ARG A 112 -12.43 1.53 0.89
C ARG A 112 -11.98 2.14 2.21
N ILE A 113 -10.93 2.96 2.14
CA ILE A 113 -10.53 3.81 3.26
C ILE A 113 -11.44 5.04 3.30
N SER A 114 -11.99 5.32 4.48
CA SER A 114 -12.84 6.49 4.73
C SER A 114 -12.03 7.61 5.38
N GLY A 115 -12.39 8.86 5.07
CA GLY A 115 -11.68 10.04 5.58
C GLY A 115 -10.61 10.54 4.61
N THR A 116 -9.67 11.31 5.16
CA THR A 116 -8.59 11.93 4.38
C THR A 116 -7.49 10.91 4.13
N PHE A 117 -7.16 10.70 2.85
CA PHE A 117 -6.05 9.85 2.45
C PHE A 117 -4.73 10.61 2.60
N VAL A 118 -3.82 10.11 3.44
CA VAL A 118 -2.56 10.79 3.79
C VAL A 118 -1.38 9.94 3.34
N LYS A 119 -0.36 10.60 2.78
CA LYS A 119 0.92 9.97 2.47
C LYS A 119 1.92 10.26 3.59
N TYR A 120 2.29 9.24 4.36
CA TYR A 120 3.15 9.36 5.54
C TYR A 120 4.64 9.31 5.20
N ILE A 121 5.04 8.41 4.30
CA ILE A 121 6.44 8.25 3.83
C ILE A 121 6.43 8.12 2.31
N ASN A 122 7.33 8.82 1.63
CA ASN A 122 7.42 8.76 0.17
C ASN A 122 8.26 7.57 -0.30
N ASN A 123 8.01 7.06 -1.50
CA ASN A 123 8.85 6.01 -2.10
C ASN A 123 10.26 6.52 -2.45
N ASN A 124 10.39 7.81 -2.78
CA ASN A 124 11.64 8.43 -3.19
C ASN A 124 12.48 8.97 -2.02
N SER A 125 12.02 8.83 -0.77
CA SER A 125 12.71 9.35 0.39
C SER A 125 12.30 8.61 1.65
N ALA A 126 13.29 8.21 2.46
CA ALA A 126 13.05 7.73 3.82
C ALA A 126 12.65 8.85 4.79
N VAL A 127 12.65 10.12 4.33
CA VAL A 127 12.23 11.25 5.14
C VAL A 127 10.69 11.26 5.22
N PRO A 128 10.11 11.20 6.43
CA PRO A 128 8.67 11.28 6.62
C PRO A 128 8.08 12.62 6.17
N ALA A 129 6.83 12.61 5.68
CA ALA A 129 6.14 13.79 5.15
C ALA A 129 6.06 14.93 6.18
N HIS A 130 6.35 16.16 5.77
CA HIS A 130 6.29 17.34 6.65
C HIS A 130 4.85 17.85 6.85
N SER A 131 4.63 18.60 7.93
CA SER A 131 3.38 19.33 8.18
C SER A 131 2.11 18.47 8.28
N LEU A 132 2.21 17.31 8.90
CA LEU A 132 1.04 16.50 9.28
C LEU A 132 0.46 16.97 10.62
N ASP A 133 -0.85 16.86 10.77
CA ASP A 133 -1.57 17.07 12.03
C ASP A 133 -1.07 16.11 13.12
N SER A 134 -1.40 16.38 14.39
CA SER A 134 -0.76 15.70 15.53
C SER A 134 -0.89 14.18 15.50
N LYS A 135 -2.04 13.65 15.07
CA LYS A 135 -2.29 12.19 15.03
C LYS A 135 -1.54 11.52 13.87
N GLU A 136 -1.56 12.14 12.71
CA GLU A 136 -0.86 11.69 11.50
C GLU A 136 0.65 11.78 11.72
N ALA A 137 1.12 12.78 12.46
CA ALA A 137 2.51 12.91 12.87
C ALA A 137 2.96 11.75 13.79
N GLU A 138 2.11 11.28 14.71
CA GLU A 138 2.40 10.10 15.55
C GLU A 138 2.49 8.81 14.71
N ILE A 139 1.53 8.58 13.81
CA ILE A 139 1.53 7.43 12.88
C ILE A 139 2.82 7.44 12.05
N ARG A 140 3.16 8.59 11.49
CA ARG A 140 4.38 8.80 10.70
C ARG A 140 5.65 8.49 11.50
N LEU A 141 5.73 8.97 12.75
CA LEU A 141 6.88 8.70 13.64
C LEU A 141 6.98 7.22 14.00
N PHE A 142 5.86 6.51 14.10
CA PHE A 142 5.86 5.06 14.28
C PHE A 142 6.29 4.28 13.03
N LEU A 143 5.88 4.72 11.84
CA LEU A 143 6.20 4.04 10.58
C LEU A 143 7.68 4.10 10.20
N CYS A 144 8.41 5.16 10.59
CA CYS A 144 9.85 5.28 10.31
C CYS A 144 10.68 4.12 10.89
N PRO A 145 10.62 3.80 12.20
CA PRO A 145 11.33 2.65 12.74
C PRO A 145 10.79 1.32 12.21
N MET A 146 9.56 1.24 11.70
CA MET A 146 9.05 0.00 11.08
C MET A 146 9.85 -0.37 9.83
N GLN A 147 10.21 0.61 8.99
CA GLN A 147 11.07 0.37 7.82
C GLN A 147 12.42 -0.23 8.23
N HIS A 148 13.02 0.32 9.29
CA HIS A 148 14.30 -0.16 9.80
C HIS A 148 14.17 -1.58 10.38
N ILE A 149 13.13 -1.86 11.17
CA ILE A 149 12.88 -3.21 11.70
C ILE A 149 12.70 -4.22 10.58
N GLN A 150 11.92 -3.90 9.54
CA GLN A 150 11.73 -4.76 8.37
C GLN A 150 13.05 -5.03 7.65
N TYR A 151 13.87 -3.99 7.45
CA TYR A 151 15.16 -4.11 6.81
C TYR A 151 16.08 -5.05 7.60
N CYS A 152 16.19 -4.85 8.92
CA CYS A 152 17.01 -5.72 9.77
C CYS A 152 16.49 -7.17 9.81
N LEU A 153 15.18 -7.37 9.99
CA LEU A 153 14.58 -8.72 10.07
C LEU A 153 14.65 -9.48 8.74
N SER A 154 14.75 -8.78 7.62
CA SER A 154 14.88 -9.38 6.30
C SER A 154 16.34 -9.59 5.87
N ASN A 155 17.31 -9.53 6.80
CA ASN A 155 18.74 -9.58 6.48
C ASN A 155 19.13 -8.53 5.43
N GLU A 156 18.64 -7.30 5.62
CA GLU A 156 19.00 -6.14 4.78
C GLU A 156 18.53 -6.27 3.32
N MET A 157 17.53 -7.12 3.05
CA MET A 157 17.05 -7.36 1.69
C MET A 157 15.88 -6.45 1.28
N VAL A 158 14.92 -6.22 2.18
CA VAL A 158 13.66 -5.56 1.81
C VAL A 158 13.02 -4.81 2.98
N TYR A 159 12.35 -3.71 2.64
CA TYR A 159 11.47 -2.99 3.55
C TYR A 159 10.33 -2.36 2.75
N LEU A 160 9.25 -1.98 3.44
CA LEU A 160 8.15 -1.25 2.80
C LEU A 160 8.40 0.24 2.81
N SER A 161 8.14 0.87 1.67
CA SER A 161 8.07 2.31 1.53
C SER A 161 6.67 2.73 1.10
N ASP A 162 6.49 4.00 0.76
CA ASP A 162 5.22 4.50 0.22
C ASP A 162 4.03 4.32 1.17
N PHE A 163 4.25 4.44 2.49
CA PHE A 163 3.15 4.34 3.45
C PHE A 163 2.15 5.45 3.23
N GLN A 164 0.93 5.06 2.90
CA GLN A 164 -0.20 5.93 2.63
C GLN A 164 -1.51 5.21 2.97
N GLY A 165 -2.49 5.97 3.42
CA GLY A 165 -3.78 5.45 3.87
C GLY A 165 -4.69 6.58 4.27
#